data_AF-A0A806KNC3-F1
#
_entry.id   AF-A0A806KNC3-F1
#
_cell.length_a   1.000
_cell.length_b   1.000
_cell.length_c   1.000
_cell.angle_alpha   90.00
_cell.angle_beta   90.00
_cell.angle_gamma   90.00
#
_symmetry.space_group_name_H-M   'P 1'
#
loop_
_entity.id
_entity.type
_entity.pdbx_description
1 polymer ?
#
loop_
_entity_poly.entity_id
_entity_poly.type
_entity_poly.pdbx_seq_one_letter_code
_entity_poly.pdbx_strand_id
1 'polypeptide(L)'
;MDNKKEKFMPFLLTAIILILDQVSKAVISVKWPIGAFIKDVFNNDILVLYHVRNKAIAFSIGDSIPPPFGTILFIIVPIGVLAFLIWYYFNTNEFTRLQRWAIAGIIGGGLGNITDRIFRSEGVVDFISVKFYGIFGMERWPTFNFADSSVVVCCIILLVTMLFFGKEEPKTKEVPQ
;
A
#
# COMPACT_ATOMS: atom_id res chain seq x y z
N MET A 1 -2.21 27.19 -15.31
CA MET A 1 -1.12 26.66 -14.46
C MET A 1 -1.61 25.74 -13.33
N ASP A 2 -2.91 25.73 -12.99
CA ASP A 2 -3.49 24.87 -11.93
C ASP A 2 -3.43 23.36 -12.18
N ASN A 3 -3.87 22.89 -13.35
CA ASN A 3 -4.13 21.46 -13.60
C ASN A 3 -2.87 20.57 -13.51
N LYS A 4 -1.68 21.09 -13.88
CA LYS A 4 -0.43 20.32 -13.73
C LYS A 4 -0.09 20.10 -12.25
N LYS A 5 -0.13 21.15 -11.42
CA LYS A 5 0.18 21.03 -9.99
C LYS A 5 -0.77 20.06 -9.31
N GLU A 6 -2.06 20.09 -9.63
CA GLU A 6 -3.06 19.16 -9.09
C GLU A 6 -2.80 17.70 -9.46
N LYS A 7 -2.25 17.43 -10.65
CA LYS A 7 -1.86 16.09 -11.07
C LYS A 7 -0.56 15.61 -10.42
N PHE A 8 0.40 16.50 -10.14
CA PHE A 8 1.70 16.09 -9.59
C PHE A 8 1.77 16.13 -8.05
N MET A 9 1.05 17.04 -7.39
CA MET A 9 1.07 17.18 -5.92
C MET A 9 0.75 15.88 -5.17
N PRO A 10 -0.22 15.03 -5.61
CA PRO A 10 -0.50 13.76 -4.96
C PRO A 10 0.70 12.81 -4.86
N PHE A 11 1.67 12.88 -5.78
CA PHE A 11 2.87 12.04 -5.73
C PHE A 11 3.82 12.40 -4.56
N LEU A 12 3.61 13.53 -3.88
CA LEU A 12 4.24 13.77 -2.59
C LEU A 12 3.84 12.69 -1.57
N LEU A 13 2.57 12.27 -1.57
CA LEU A 13 2.11 11.16 -0.73
C LEU A 13 2.78 9.85 -1.12
N THR A 14 2.92 9.56 -2.42
CA THR A 14 3.68 8.40 -2.92
C THR A 14 5.10 8.39 -2.35
N ALA A 15 5.81 9.51 -2.41
CA ALA A 15 7.17 9.63 -1.88
C ALA A 15 7.22 9.44 -0.36
N ILE A 16 6.29 10.06 0.38
CA ILE A 16 6.21 9.93 1.85
C ILE A 16 5.98 8.47 2.25
N ILE A 17 5.00 7.79 1.64
CA ILE A 17 4.71 6.38 1.93
C ILE A 17 5.91 5.51 1.62
N LEU A 18 6.54 5.71 0.45
CA LEU A 18 7.68 4.89 0.05
C LEU A 18 8.86 5.05 1.00
N ILE A 19 9.17 6.29 1.42
CA ILE A 19 10.24 6.57 2.39
C ILE A 19 9.89 5.93 3.73
N LEU A 20 8.69 6.16 4.25
CA LEU A 20 8.26 5.65 5.54
C LEU A 20 8.26 4.11 5.57
N ASP A 21 7.75 3.47 4.51
CA ASP A 21 7.76 2.02 4.34
C ASP A 21 9.20 1.48 4.29
N GLN A 22 10.04 1.98 3.37
CA GLN A 22 11.38 1.43 3.17
C GLN A 22 12.32 1.70 4.35
N VAL A 23 12.23 2.87 4.99
CA VAL A 23 12.99 3.15 6.22
C VAL A 23 12.54 2.24 7.35
N SER A 24 11.23 2.07 7.57
CA SER A 24 10.74 1.19 8.63
C SER A 24 11.19 -0.25 8.42
N LYS A 25 11.05 -0.79 7.21
CA LYS A 25 11.49 -2.15 6.84
C LYS A 25 12.99 -2.33 6.97
N ALA A 26 13.79 -1.32 6.60
CA ALA A 26 15.24 -1.35 6.76
C ALA A 26 15.64 -1.39 8.25
N VAL A 27 15.04 -0.55 9.08
CA VAL A 27 15.30 -0.53 10.54
C VAL A 27 14.95 -1.87 11.17
N ILE A 28 13.80 -2.45 10.83
CA ILE A 28 13.37 -3.77 11.33
C ILE A 28 14.39 -4.84 10.94
N SER A 29 14.80 -4.86 9.67
CA SER A 29 15.70 -5.88 9.12
C SER A 29 17.12 -5.83 9.71
N VAL A 30 17.59 -4.64 10.09
CA VAL A 30 18.95 -4.47 10.66
C VAL A 30 18.99 -4.81 12.14
N LYS A 31 17.94 -4.45 12.89
CA LYS A 31 17.96 -4.52 14.35
C LYS A 31 17.47 -5.86 14.92
N TRP A 32 16.62 -6.59 14.21
CA TRP A 32 16.01 -7.82 14.72
C TRP A 32 16.12 -8.97 13.74
N PRO A 33 16.41 -10.21 14.19
CA PRO A 33 16.39 -11.38 13.34
C PRO A 33 14.95 -11.73 12.91
N ILE A 34 14.83 -12.50 11.84
CA ILE A 34 13.53 -13.00 11.36
C ILE A 34 12.90 -13.88 12.43
N GLY A 35 11.60 -13.70 12.66
CA GLY A 35 10.83 -14.39 13.70
C GLY A 35 10.88 -13.71 15.07
N ALA A 36 11.65 -12.63 15.23
CA ALA A 36 11.75 -11.93 16.51
C ALA A 36 10.44 -11.24 16.90
N PHE A 37 10.04 -11.40 18.16
CA PHE A 37 9.16 -10.47 18.85
C PHE A 37 9.95 -9.17 19.12
N ILE A 38 9.39 -8.03 18.72
CA ILE A 38 10.05 -6.73 18.85
C ILE A 38 9.46 -5.99 20.05
N LYS A 39 8.14 -5.79 20.06
CA LYS A 39 7.45 -4.98 21.08
C LYS A 39 5.95 -5.20 21.07
N ASP A 40 5.34 -5.33 22.25
CA ASP A 40 3.92 -5.05 22.46
C ASP A 40 3.77 -3.53 22.68
N VAL A 41 3.04 -2.87 21.78
CA VAL A 41 2.96 -1.40 21.74
C VAL A 41 2.17 -0.85 22.92
N PHE A 42 1.15 -1.58 23.39
CA PHE A 42 0.22 -1.13 24.42
C PHE A 42 0.23 -2.01 25.68
N ASN A 43 1.09 -3.03 25.74
CA ASN A 43 1.17 -4.02 26.82
C ASN A 43 -0.16 -4.74 27.08
N ASN A 44 -0.92 -5.01 26.02
CA ASN A 44 -2.23 -5.65 26.07
C ASN A 44 -2.47 -6.59 24.87
N ASP A 45 -1.42 -6.94 24.13
CA ASP A 45 -1.42 -7.86 22.98
C ASP A 45 -2.24 -7.39 21.76
N ILE A 46 -2.85 -6.19 21.79
CA ILE A 46 -3.67 -5.66 20.68
C ILE A 46 -2.81 -5.37 19.46
N LEU A 47 -1.68 -4.70 19.65
CA LEU A 47 -0.76 -4.31 18.59
C LEU A 47 0.65 -4.74 18.96
N VAL A 48 1.18 -5.69 18.20
CA VAL A 48 2.49 -6.27 18.42
C VAL A 48 3.34 -6.10 17.17
N LEU A 49 4.61 -5.75 17.39
CA LEU A 49 5.62 -5.71 16.35
C LEU A 49 6.39 -7.03 16.31
N TYR A 50 6.42 -7.66 15.15
CA TYR A 50 7.22 -8.86 14.85
C TYR A 50 8.13 -8.59 13.66
N HIS A 51 9.17 -9.39 13.45
CA HIS A 51 9.86 -9.40 12.16
C HIS A 51 9.44 -10.63 11.37
N VAL A 52 8.59 -10.44 10.37
CA VAL A 52 8.11 -11.50 9.48
C VAL A 52 8.61 -11.23 8.06
N ARG A 53 8.92 -12.31 7.33
CA ARG A 53 9.24 -12.25 5.91
C ARG A 53 8.18 -12.97 5.10
N ASN A 54 7.56 -12.22 4.20
CA ASN A 54 6.48 -12.72 3.38
C ASN A 54 6.96 -13.03 1.96
N LYS A 55 7.03 -14.32 1.66
CA LYS A 55 7.39 -14.85 0.34
C LYS A 55 6.18 -15.04 -0.57
N ALA A 56 4.96 -14.98 -0.04
CA ALA A 56 3.70 -15.23 -0.73
C ALA A 56 2.75 -14.01 -0.67
N ILE A 57 1.47 -14.18 -1.02
CA ILE A 57 0.41 -13.20 -0.67
C ILE A 57 0.03 -13.42 0.81
N ALA A 58 -0.68 -12.45 1.40
CA ALA A 58 -1.46 -12.69 2.62
C ALA A 58 -2.16 -14.07 2.60
N PHE A 59 -2.26 -14.68 3.78
CA PHE A 59 -2.86 -16.02 4.00
C PHE A 59 -2.08 -17.21 3.41
N SER A 60 -0.78 -17.09 3.11
CA SER A 60 0.05 -18.21 2.62
C SER A 60 -0.45 -18.85 1.31
N ILE A 61 -1.38 -18.20 0.59
CA ILE A 61 -1.98 -18.70 -0.67
C ILE A 61 -0.90 -18.89 -1.77
N GLY A 62 0.28 -18.31 -1.60
CA GLY A 62 1.40 -18.41 -2.54
C GLY A 62 2.52 -19.40 -2.17
N ASP A 63 2.49 -20.06 -1.01
CA ASP A 63 3.65 -20.83 -0.53
C ASP A 63 3.93 -22.11 -1.36
N SER A 64 2.91 -22.62 -2.07
CA SER A 64 3.04 -23.76 -2.99
C SER A 64 3.23 -23.36 -4.46
N ILE A 65 3.32 -22.06 -4.77
CA ILE A 65 3.44 -21.59 -6.15
C ILE A 65 4.89 -21.79 -6.63
N PRO A 66 5.12 -22.44 -7.78
CA PRO A 66 6.48 -22.62 -8.29
C PRO A 66 7.16 -21.26 -8.54
N PRO A 67 8.49 -21.15 -8.33
CA PRO A 67 9.23 -19.89 -8.44
C PRO A 67 8.91 -19.01 -9.67
N PRO A 68 8.79 -19.52 -10.91
CA PRO A 68 8.45 -18.69 -12.06
C PRO A 68 7.05 -18.06 -11.96
N PHE A 69 6.06 -18.77 -11.41
CA PHE A 69 4.71 -18.26 -11.22
C PHE A 69 4.65 -17.22 -10.09
N GLY A 70 5.44 -17.41 -9.02
CA GLY A 70 5.56 -16.44 -7.93
C GLY A 70 6.11 -15.10 -8.41
N THR A 71 7.16 -15.12 -9.25
CA THR A 71 7.72 -13.90 -9.86
C THR A 71 6.69 -13.17 -10.73
N ILE A 72 5.95 -13.91 -11.57
CA ILE A 72 4.90 -13.31 -12.41
C ILE A 72 3.84 -12.64 -11.53
N LEU A 73 3.34 -13.35 -10.52
CA LEU A 73 2.22 -12.90 -9.71
C LEU A 73 2.58 -11.77 -8.74
N PHE A 74 3.79 -11.76 -8.18
CA PHE A 74 4.18 -10.82 -7.12
C PHE A 74 5.02 -9.64 -7.60
N ILE A 75 5.54 -9.70 -8.83
CA ILE A 75 6.38 -8.65 -9.41
C ILE A 75 5.75 -8.16 -10.71
N ILE A 76 5.60 -9.04 -11.70
CA ILE A 76 5.20 -8.61 -13.06
C ILE A 76 3.78 -8.05 -13.08
N VAL A 77 2.82 -8.77 -12.48
CA VAL A 77 1.40 -8.33 -12.44
C VAL A 77 1.26 -7.01 -11.67
N PRO A 78 1.79 -6.85 -10.44
CA PRO A 78 1.75 -5.57 -9.73
C PRO A 78 2.39 -4.42 -10.50
N ILE A 79 3.55 -4.64 -11.15
CA ILE A 79 4.18 -3.62 -12.00
C ILE A 79 3.25 -3.23 -13.15
N GLY A 80 2.64 -4.20 -13.83
CA GLY A 80 1.69 -3.94 -14.92
C GLY A 80 0.47 -3.14 -14.46
N VAL A 81 -0.11 -3.51 -13.31
CA VAL A 81 -1.24 -2.78 -12.71
C VAL A 81 -0.85 -1.35 -12.35
N LEU A 82 0.31 -1.14 -11.71
CA LEU A 82 0.78 0.21 -11.37
C LEU A 82 1.10 1.04 -12.61
N ALA A 83 1.72 0.45 -13.63
CA ALA A 83 2.01 1.14 -14.89
C ALA A 83 0.72 1.58 -15.59
N PHE A 84 -0.28 0.69 -15.66
CA PHE A 84 -1.60 1.02 -16.19
C PHE A 84 -2.29 2.10 -15.36
N LEU A 85 -2.25 2.01 -14.03
CA LEU A 85 -2.88 2.98 -13.13
C LEU A 85 -2.24 4.37 -13.27
N ILE A 86 -0.90 4.45 -13.36
CA ILE A 86 -0.16 5.70 -13.59
C ILE A 86 -0.52 6.28 -14.96
N TRP A 87 -0.51 5.46 -16.02
CA TRP A 87 -0.92 5.89 -17.35
C TRP A 87 -2.34 6.45 -17.35
N TYR A 88 -3.30 5.70 -16.81
CA TYR A 88 -4.70 6.11 -16.76
C TYR A 88 -4.88 7.39 -15.93
N TYR A 89 -4.20 7.51 -14.79
CA TYR A 89 -4.20 8.69 -13.92
C TYR A 89 -3.85 9.99 -14.66
N PHE A 90 -2.84 9.96 -15.52
CA PHE A 90 -2.40 11.15 -16.26
C PHE A 90 -3.28 11.43 -17.48
N ASN A 91 -3.78 10.36 -18.12
CA ASN A 91 -4.59 10.44 -19.34
C ASN A 91 -6.07 10.76 -19.09
N THR A 92 -6.58 10.60 -17.86
CA THR A 92 -7.94 10.99 -17.50
C THR A 92 -8.01 12.32 -16.73
N ASN A 93 -9.10 13.05 -16.95
CA ASN A 93 -9.50 14.21 -16.15
C ASN A 93 -10.70 13.93 -15.24
N GLU A 94 -11.17 12.68 -15.19
CA GLU A 94 -12.39 12.30 -14.47
C GLU A 94 -12.18 12.15 -12.96
N PHE A 95 -10.93 12.02 -12.51
CA PHE A 95 -10.63 11.87 -11.09
C PHE A 95 -10.74 13.18 -10.33
N THR A 96 -11.52 13.16 -9.26
CA THR A 96 -11.56 14.24 -8.26
C THR A 96 -10.19 14.38 -7.57
N ARG A 97 -9.97 15.50 -6.89
CA ARG A 97 -8.71 15.73 -6.17
C ARG A 97 -8.44 14.63 -5.14
N LEU A 98 -9.47 14.21 -4.38
CA LEU A 98 -9.35 13.16 -3.38
C LEU A 98 -9.01 11.79 -4.00
N GLN A 99 -9.67 11.43 -5.12
CA GLN A 99 -9.35 10.19 -5.86
C GLN A 99 -7.90 10.19 -6.35
N ARG A 100 -7.37 11.34 -6.75
CA ARG A 100 -5.96 11.45 -7.16
C ARG A 100 -4.99 11.20 -6.01
N TRP A 101 -5.28 11.70 -4.81
CA TRP A 101 -4.49 11.37 -3.60
C TRP A 101 -4.59 9.89 -3.24
N ALA A 102 -5.79 9.30 -3.31
CA ALA A 102 -5.96 7.87 -3.06
C ALA A 102 -5.14 7.03 -4.06
N ILE A 103 -5.21 7.32 -5.36
CA ILE A 103 -4.42 6.62 -6.38
C ILE A 103 -2.92 6.77 -6.11
N ALA A 104 -2.44 7.97 -5.77
CA ALA A 104 -1.03 8.18 -5.45
C ALA A 104 -0.59 7.39 -4.20
N GLY A 105 -1.46 7.23 -3.20
CA GLY A 105 -1.20 6.39 -2.03
C GLY A 105 -1.17 4.89 -2.35
N ILE A 106 -2.05 4.41 -3.23
CA ILE A 106 -2.01 3.03 -3.77
C ILE A 106 -0.69 2.78 -4.49
N ILE A 107 -0.26 3.72 -5.35
CA ILE A 107 1.02 3.64 -6.06
C ILE A 107 2.19 3.59 -5.06
N GLY A 108 2.17 4.43 -4.01
CA GLY A 108 3.22 4.44 -2.99
C GLY A 108 3.36 3.11 -2.27
N GLY A 109 2.24 2.54 -1.83
CA GLY A 109 2.24 1.23 -1.17
C GLY A 109 2.64 0.09 -2.11
N GLY A 110 2.11 0.09 -3.34
CA GLY A 110 2.48 -0.89 -4.36
C GLY A 110 3.98 -0.88 -4.67
N LEU A 111 4.56 0.30 -4.86
CA LEU A 111 6.00 0.46 -5.08
C LEU A 111 6.81 -0.04 -3.88
N GLY A 112 6.41 0.27 -2.64
CA GLY A 112 7.12 -0.19 -1.43
C GLY A 112 7.21 -1.71 -1.33
N ASN A 113 6.13 -2.43 -1.65
CA ASN A 113 6.17 -3.89 -1.67
C ASN A 113 6.95 -4.46 -2.86
N ILE A 114 6.83 -3.87 -4.06
CA ILE A 114 7.62 -4.29 -5.23
C ILE A 114 9.11 -4.09 -4.99
N THR A 115 9.52 -2.99 -4.34
CA THR A 115 10.93 -2.74 -3.98
C THR A 115 11.48 -3.89 -3.14
N ASP A 116 10.77 -4.32 -2.11
CA ASP A 116 11.20 -5.47 -1.31
C ASP A 116 11.29 -6.75 -2.15
N ARG A 117 10.32 -7.02 -3.02
CA ARG A 117 10.34 -8.23 -3.88
C ARG A 117 11.52 -8.27 -4.85
N ILE A 118 12.00 -7.11 -5.29
CA ILE A 118 13.14 -7.00 -6.21
C ILE A 118 14.47 -7.06 -5.44
N PHE A 119 14.57 -6.34 -4.32
CA PHE A 119 15.85 -6.10 -3.65
C PHE A 119 16.07 -6.94 -2.38
N ARG A 120 15.06 -7.63 -1.88
CA ARG A 120 15.14 -8.51 -0.70
C ARG A 120 14.79 -9.94 -1.10
N SER A 121 15.79 -10.80 -1.20
CA SER A 121 15.65 -12.21 -1.57
C SER A 121 14.71 -13.01 -0.65
N GLU A 122 14.55 -12.57 0.60
CA GLU A 122 13.70 -13.21 1.59
C GLU A 122 12.22 -12.82 1.49
N GLY A 123 11.87 -11.90 0.59
CA GLY A 123 10.51 -11.38 0.42
C GLY A 123 10.27 -10.09 1.21
N VAL A 124 8.99 -9.73 1.30
CA VAL A 124 8.51 -8.47 1.90
C VAL A 124 8.67 -8.51 3.42
N VAL A 125 9.18 -7.42 3.98
CA VAL A 125 9.30 -7.23 5.43
C VAL A 125 7.94 -6.81 5.98
N ASP A 126 7.33 -7.69 6.77
CA ASP A 126 6.09 -7.43 7.48
C ASP A 126 6.37 -7.34 8.98
N PHE A 127 5.74 -6.37 9.65
CA PHE A 127 6.08 -6.12 11.05
C PHE A 127 4.94 -5.65 11.95
N ILE A 128 3.77 -5.36 11.40
CA ILE A 128 2.59 -4.93 12.16
C ILE A 128 1.66 -6.12 12.31
N SER A 129 1.44 -6.58 13.54
CA SER A 129 0.51 -7.68 13.83
C SER A 129 -0.55 -7.21 14.81
N VAL A 130 -1.83 -7.35 14.44
CA VAL A 130 -2.96 -6.94 15.28
C VAL A 130 -3.79 -8.13 15.73
N LYS A 131 -4.28 -8.05 16.97
CA LYS A 131 -5.21 -9.05 17.52
C LYS A 131 -6.54 -8.99 16.77
N PHE A 132 -7.05 -10.15 16.41
CA PHE A 132 -8.25 -10.29 15.57
C PHE A 132 -9.34 -11.16 16.22
N TYR A 133 -9.14 -11.58 17.47
CA TYR A 133 -10.16 -12.15 18.37
C TYR A 133 -10.92 -13.36 17.80
N GLY A 134 -10.27 -14.17 16.98
CA GLY A 134 -10.87 -15.37 16.40
C GLY A 134 -11.86 -15.08 15.27
N ILE A 135 -11.98 -13.83 14.80
CA ILE A 135 -12.83 -13.50 13.65
C ILE A 135 -12.31 -14.26 12.42
N PHE A 136 -13.21 -14.94 11.70
CA PHE A 136 -12.86 -15.88 10.61
C PHE A 136 -11.89 -17.00 11.04
N GLY A 137 -11.88 -17.37 12.33
CA GLY A 137 -10.99 -18.41 12.86
C GLY A 137 -9.54 -17.94 13.07
N MET A 138 -9.27 -16.63 13.01
CA MET A 138 -7.93 -16.08 13.16
C MET A 138 -7.78 -15.31 14.47
N GLU A 139 -6.86 -15.76 15.32
CA GLU A 139 -6.52 -15.03 16.56
C GLU A 139 -5.81 -13.69 16.28
N ARG A 140 -5.04 -13.64 15.19
CA ARG A 140 -4.35 -12.43 14.72
C ARG A 140 -4.58 -12.25 13.23
N TRP A 141 -4.69 -10.99 12.82
CA TRP A 141 -4.71 -10.63 11.41
C TRP A 141 -3.32 -10.92 10.81
N PRO A 142 -3.23 -11.34 9.52
CA PRO A 142 -1.94 -11.52 8.85
C PRO A 142 -1.04 -10.30 9.05
N THR A 143 0.21 -10.52 9.45
CA THR A 143 1.18 -9.44 9.66
C THR A 143 1.36 -8.64 8.38
N PHE A 144 1.40 -7.33 8.49
CA PHE A 144 1.44 -6.40 7.35
C PHE A 144 2.45 -5.27 7.61
N ASN A 145 2.56 -4.34 6.66
CA ASN A 145 3.44 -3.18 6.74
C ASN A 145 2.74 -1.87 6.36
N PHE A 146 3.49 -0.77 6.30
CA PHE A 146 2.94 0.54 5.96
C PHE A 146 2.52 0.64 4.48
N ALA A 147 3.22 -0.04 3.56
CA ALA A 147 2.78 -0.16 2.18
C ALA A 147 1.40 -0.84 2.07
N ASP A 148 1.17 -1.96 2.76
CA ASP A 148 -0.14 -2.64 2.77
C ASP A 148 -1.24 -1.75 3.34
N SER A 149 -0.95 -1.09 4.45
CA SER A 149 -1.87 -0.14 5.09
C SER A 149 -2.29 0.96 4.13
N SER A 150 -1.33 1.52 3.38
CA SER A 150 -1.59 2.55 2.39
C SER A 150 -2.48 2.04 1.26
N VAL A 151 -2.18 0.86 0.71
CA VAL A 151 -3.00 0.26 -0.35
C VAL A 151 -4.44 0.05 0.14
N VAL A 152 -4.64 -0.57 1.30
CA VAL A 152 -5.98 -0.85 1.83
C VAL A 152 -6.76 0.44 2.08
N VAL A 153 -6.19 1.39 2.82
CA VAL A 153 -6.87 2.65 3.15
C VAL A 153 -7.21 3.44 1.89
N CYS A 154 -6.26 3.57 0.97
CA CYS A 154 -6.48 4.34 -0.25
C CYS A 154 -7.45 3.65 -1.22
N CYS A 155 -7.42 2.31 -1.31
CA CYS A 155 -8.43 1.56 -2.07
C CYS A 155 -9.84 1.78 -1.49
N ILE A 156 -10.00 1.75 -0.16
CA ILE A 156 -11.29 2.04 0.49
C ILE A 156 -11.74 3.46 0.16
N ILE A 157 -10.86 4.46 0.27
CA ILE A 157 -11.19 5.85 -0.09
C ILE A 157 -11.59 5.95 -1.56
N LEU A 158 -10.85 5.31 -2.47
CA LEU A 158 -11.15 5.34 -3.90
C LEU A 158 -12.51 4.69 -4.20
N LEU A 159 -12.81 3.54 -3.61
CA LEU A 159 -14.09 2.85 -3.77
C LEU A 159 -15.26 3.67 -3.21
N VAL A 160 -15.14 4.18 -1.99
CA VAL A 160 -16.18 5.01 -1.36
C VAL A 160 -16.43 6.27 -2.18
N THR A 161 -15.37 6.93 -2.66
CA THR A 161 -15.54 8.12 -3.49
C THR A 161 -16.18 7.81 -4.84
N MET A 162 -15.82 6.70 -5.49
CA MET A 162 -16.45 6.29 -6.75
C MET A 162 -17.94 5.93 -6.58
N LEU A 163 -18.32 5.30 -5.46
CA LEU A 163 -19.69 4.85 -5.22
C LEU A 163 -20.62 5.98 -4.75
N PHE A 164 -20.11 6.92 -3.96
CA PHE A 164 -20.95 7.91 -3.26
C PHE A 164 -20.70 9.36 -3.68
N PHE A 165 -19.56 9.66 -4.33
CA PHE A 165 -19.18 11.02 -4.69
C PHE A 165 -18.91 11.08 -6.20
N GLY A 166 -19.98 11.23 -6.97
CA GLY A 166 -19.92 11.46 -8.41
C GLY A 166 -19.07 12.68 -8.78
N LYS A 167 -18.58 12.71 -10.03
CA LYS A 167 -17.66 13.73 -10.60
C LYS A 167 -18.01 15.13 -10.06
N GLU A 168 -17.11 15.72 -9.26
CA GLU A 168 -17.27 17.11 -8.82
C GLU A 168 -17.50 17.99 -10.05
N GLU A 169 -18.65 18.66 -10.13
CA GLU A 169 -18.92 19.59 -11.22
C GLU A 169 -17.85 20.68 -11.21
N PRO A 170 -17.25 21.01 -12.37
CA PRO A 170 -16.20 22.00 -12.45
C PRO A 170 -16.76 23.33 -11.96
N LYS A 171 -16.16 23.88 -10.89
CA LYS A 171 -16.51 25.21 -10.36
C LYS A 171 -16.57 26.21 -11.50
N THR A 172 -17.78 26.60 -11.89
CA THR A 172 -17.99 27.67 -12.86
C THR A 172 -17.39 28.91 -12.21
N LYS A 173 -16.36 29.49 -12.84
CA LYS A 173 -15.83 30.78 -12.39
C LYS A 173 -16.96 31.78 -12.56
N GLU A 174 -17.56 32.21 -11.46
CA GLU A 174 -18.46 33.37 -11.46
C GLU A 174 -17.68 34.54 -12.08
N VAL A 175 -18.16 35.02 -13.23
CA VAL A 175 -17.67 36.25 -13.84
C VAL A 175 -18.21 37.39 -12.98
N PRO A 176 -17.35 38.22 -12.35
CA PRO A 176 -17.83 39.41 -11.66
C PRO A 176 -18.54 40.31 -12.67
N GLN A 177 -19.78 40.72 -12.34
CA GLN A 177 -20.55 41.71 -13.10
C GLN A 177 -19.93 43.10 -12.98
#